data_AF-A0A5Q0GNY0-F1
#
_entry.id   AF-A0A5Q0GNY0-F1
#
_cell.length_a   1.000
_cell.length_b   1.000
_cell.length_c   1.000
_cell.angle_alpha   90.00
_cell.angle_beta   90.00
_cell.angle_gamma   90.00
#
_symmetry.space_group_name_H-M   'P 1'
#
loop_
_entity.id
_entity.type
_entity.pdbx_description
1 polymer ?
#
loop_
_entity_poly.entity_id
_entity_poly.type
_entity_poly.pdbx_seq_one_letter_code
_entity_poly.pdbx_strand_id
1 'polypeptide(L)' 'MNLLRIRIHHLIEQLSDEELENVWLDMHALHCDFYMLKAIQQVKRSQQPWDILTQEEAIRMLMFV' A
#
# COMPACT_ATOMS: atom_id res chain seq x y z
N MET A 1 15.20 -18.40 15.86
CA MET A 1 15.65 -17.12 15.27
C MET A 1 15.29 -17.13 13.79
N ASN A 2 14.72 -16.04 13.25
CA ASN A 2 14.28 -15.98 11.85
C ASN A 2 15.48 -15.58 10.96
N LEU A 3 15.95 -16.49 10.10
CA LEU A 3 17.11 -16.29 9.21
C LEU A 3 16.96 -15.05 8.32
N LEU A 4 15.73 -14.77 7.86
CA LEU A 4 15.44 -13.59 7.05
C LEU A 4 15.63 -12.31 7.85
N ARG A 5 15.19 -12.30 9.11
CA ARG A 5 15.39 -11.17 10.01
C ARG A 5 16.88 -10.87 10.21
N ILE A 6 17.71 -11.90 10.40
CA ILE A 6 19.16 -11.73 10.55
C ILE A 6 19.78 -11.16 9.28
N ARG A 7 19.41 -11.70 8.11
CA ARG A 7 19.91 -11.21 6.81
C ARG A 7 19.51 -9.76 6.54
N ILE A 8 18.27 -9.37 6.85
CA ILE A 8 17.79 -8.00 6.67
C ILE A 8 18.58 -7.04 7.56
N HIS A 9 18.80 -7.38 8.84
CA HIS A 9 19.60 -6.54 9.72
C HIS A 9 21.02 -6.36 9.20
N HIS A 10 21.65 -7.43 8.72
CA HIS A 10 23.00 -7.33 8.15
C HIS A 10 23.05 -6.48 6.87
N LEU A 11 22.01 -6.54 6.03
CA LEU A 11 21.90 -5.68 4.85
C LEU A 11 21.74 -4.21 5.24
N ILE A 12 20.93 -3.91 6.25
CA ILE A 12 20.75 -2.55 6.76
C ILE A 12 22.07 -1.99 7.28
N GLU A 13 22.85 -2.79 8.01
CA GLU A 13 24.17 -2.38 8.53
C GLU A 13 25.21 -2.07 7.43
N GLN A 14 24.99 -2.55 6.21
CA GLN A 14 25.89 -2.30 5.07
C GLN A 14 25.53 -1.05 4.26
N LEU A 15 24.36 -0.45 4.49
CA LEU A 15 23.90 0.73 3.78
C LEU A 15 24.31 2.00 4.51
N SER A 16 24.67 3.03 3.76
CA SER A 16 24.76 4.39 4.29
C SER A 16 23.37 4.95 4.62
N ASP A 17 23.31 6.00 5.42
CA ASP A 17 22.03 6.65 5.80
C ASP A 17 21.26 7.15 4.56
N GLU A 18 21.96 7.67 3.54
CA GLU A 18 21.35 8.13 2.29
C GLU A 18 20.77 6.96 1.48
N GLU A 19 21.50 5.84 1.37
CA GLU A 19 20.98 4.64 0.70
C GLU A 19 19.81 4.04 1.46
N LEU A 20 19.84 4.08 2.80
CA LEU A 20 18.76 3.59 3.65
C LEU A 20 17.49 4.42 3.47
N GLU A 21 17.62 5.75 3.40
CA GLU A 21 16.49 6.65 3.11
C GLU A 21 15.88 6.36 1.74
N ASN A 22 16.71 6.23 0.70
CA ASN A 22 16.24 5.91 -0.65
C ASN A 22 15.53 4.55 -0.71
N VAL A 23 16.12 3.51 -0.13
CA VAL A 23 15.51 2.17 -0.07
C VAL A 23 14.20 2.19 0.73
N TRP A 24 14.13 2.97 1.81
CA TRP A 24 12.90 3.13 2.58
C TRP A 24 11.79 3.77 1.74
N LEU A 25 12.08 4.82 0.98
CA LEU A 25 11.10 5.48 0.11
C LEU A 25 10.52 4.50 -0.91
N ASP A 26 11.38 3.74 -1.59
CA ASP A 26 10.96 2.73 -2.57
C ASP A 26 10.14 1.61 -1.94
N MET A 27 10.62 1.07 -0.80
CA MET A 27 9.92 -0.01 -0.10
C MET A 27 8.56 0.46 0.43
N HIS A 28 8.48 1.68 0.94
CA HIS A 28 7.24 2.25 1.45
C HIS A 28 6.23 2.44 0.31
N ALA A 29 6.65 3.01 -0.83
CA ALA A 29 5.79 3.15 -2.00
C ALA A 29 5.23 1.78 -2.46
N LEU A 30 6.11 0.79 -2.61
CA LEU A 30 5.71 -0.58 -2.99
C LEU A 30 4.76 -1.21 -1.96
N HIS A 31 4.98 -0.97 -0.67
CA HIS A 31 4.11 -1.46 0.39
C HIS A 31 2.70 -0.86 0.29
N CYS A 32 2.62 0.46 0.11
CA CYS A 32 1.35 1.17 -0.07
C CYS A 32 0.60 0.67 -1.31
N ASP A 33 1.28 0.55 -2.44
CA ASP A 33 0.69 0.09 -3.70
C ASP A 33 0.18 -1.35 -3.57
N PHE A 34 0.98 -2.23 -2.96
CA PHE A 34 0.58 -3.61 -2.74
C PHE A 34 -0.62 -3.73 -1.81
N TYR A 35 -0.63 -2.94 -0.73
CA TYR A 35 -1.75 -2.90 0.21
C TYR A 35 -3.03 -2.43 -0.49
N MET A 36 -2.95 -1.32 -1.23
CA MET A 36 -4.09 -0.76 -1.96
C MET A 36 -4.62 -1.76 -2.99
N LEU A 37 -3.74 -2.40 -3.75
CA LEU A 37 -4.13 -3.42 -4.72
C LEU A 37 -4.85 -4.59 -4.06
N LYS A 38 -4.35 -5.07 -2.91
CA LYS A 38 -5.03 -6.12 -2.14
C LYS A 38 -6.40 -5.70 -1.65
N ALA A 39 -6.53 -4.48 -1.13
CA ALA A 39 -7.81 -3.94 -0.67
C ALA A 39 -8.82 -3.87 -1.83
N ILE A 40 -8.40 -3.36 -3.00
CA ILE A 40 -9.22 -3.32 -4.21
C ILE A 40 -9.66 -4.72 -4.62
N GLN A 41 -8.74 -5.69 -4.65
CA GLN A 41 -9.06 -7.07 -5.00
C GLN A 41 -10.04 -7.71 -4.02
N GLN A 42 -9.92 -7.42 -2.73
CA GLN A 42 -10.83 -7.91 -1.71
C GLN A 42 -12.23 -7.32 -1.90
N VAL A 43 -12.33 -6.00 -2.08
CA VAL A 43 -13.62 -5.33 -2.33
C VAL A 43 -14.28 -5.90 -3.58
N LYS A 44 -13.55 -6.03 -4.69
CA LYS A 44 -14.08 -6.63 -5.93
C LYS A 44 -14.66 -8.03 -5.75
N ARG A 45 -14.18 -8.82 -4.78
CA ARG A 45 -14.69 -10.18 -4.50
C ARG A 45 -15.98 -10.17 -3.67
N SER A 46 -16.18 -9.17 -2.82
CA SER A 46 -17.34 -9.08 -1.93
C SER A 46 -18.43 -8.12 -2.42
N GLN A 47 -18.10 -7.30 -3.41
CA GLN A 47 -18.92 -6.21 -3.93
C GLN A 47 -20.21 -6.71 -4.58
N GLN A 48 -21.33 -6.15 -4.15
CA GLN A 48 -22.64 -6.32 -4.75
C GLN A 48 -22.96 -5.17 -5.73
N PRO A 49 -23.91 -5.34 -6.66
CA PRO A 49 -24.27 -4.33 -7.67
C PRO A 49 -24.72 -2.95 -7.16
N TRP A 50 -24.81 -2.75 -5.84
CA TRP A 50 -25.26 -1.50 -5.19
C TRP A 50 -24.23 -0.93 -4.20
N ASP A 51 -23.08 -1.58 -4.04
CA ASP A 51 -21.99 -1.13 -3.14
C ASP A 51 -21.08 -0.08 -3.82
N ILE A 52 -21.38 0.31 -5.06
CA ILE A 52 -20.61 1.27 -5.85
C ILE A 52 -21.49 2.45 -6.16
N LEU A 53 -20.98 3.64 -5.87
CA LEU A 53 -21.58 4.87 -6.36
C LEU A 53 -21.36 4.97 -7.87
N THR A 54 -22.42 5.26 -8.61
CA THR A 54 -22.28 5.82 -9.94
C THR A 54 -21.50 7.14 -9.87
N GLN A 55 -20.92 7.56 -10.99
CA GLN A 55 -20.21 8.83 -11.07
C GLN A 55 -21.06 10.02 -10.57
N GLU A 56 -22.35 10.02 -10.89
CA GLU A 56 -23.31 11.06 -10.49
C GLU A 56 -23.55 11.06 -8.97
N GLU A 57 -23.65 9.88 -8.36
CA GLU A 57 -23.81 9.74 -6.91
C GLU A 57 -22.54 10.14 -6.16
N ALA A 58 -21.36 9.78 -6.67
CA ALA A 58 -20.07 10.17 -6.10
C ALA A 58 -19.87 11.68 -6.12
N ILE A 59 -20.17 12.34 -7.26
CA ILE A 59 -20.08 13.80 -7.40
C ILE A 59 -21.05 14.49 -6.43
N ARG A 60 -22.26 13.97 -6.25
CA ARG A 60 -23.22 14.50 -5.26
C ARG A 60 -22.67 14.42 -3.84
N MET A 61 -22.11 13.28 -3.43
CA MET A 61 -21.53 13.15 -2.08
C MET A 61 -20.37 14.12 -1.83
N LEU A 62 -19.53 14.38 -2.84
CA LEU A 62 -18.42 15.33 -2.73
C LEU A 62 -18.87 16.79 -2.59
N MET A 63 -20.06 17.15 -3.07
CA MET A 63 -20.62 18.51 -2.92
C MET A 63 -21.18 18.80 -1.51
N PHE A 64 -21.30 17.78 -0.65
CA PHE A 64 -21.78 17.90 0.73
C PHE A 64 -20.66 17.78 1.78
N VAL A 65 -19.39 17.80 1.36
CA VAL A 65 -18.19 17.90 2.21
C VAL A 65 -17.66 19.32 2.14
#